data_AF-A0A519LBZ1-F1
#
_entry.id   AF-A0A519LBZ1-F1
#
_cell.length_a   1.000
_cell.length_b   1.000
_cell.length_c   1.000
_cell.angle_alpha   90.00
_cell.angle_beta   90.00
_cell.angle_gamma   90.00
#
_symmetry.space_group_name_H-M   'P 1'
#
loop_
_entity.id
_entity.type
_entity.pdbx_description
1 polymer ?
#
loop_
_entity_poly.entity_id
_entity_poly.type
_entity_poly.pdbx_seq_one_letter_code
_entity_poly.pdbx_strand_id
1 'polypeptide(L)'
;FYSELLHIIGLVETKVGGKRLIERNSEGQRHSGTILEDTIIHLDSLDKISRLSKAFIYGETHEERLFNVALGLNITWINRILFLKLLEAQLITYHKGDKSYAFLNLNRIREYDDLNRLFFQVLAVKHEIRNDDVKKLFEKVPYLNSSLFEPTEIEHQTLFISNLKDEKTIPALSNTVLKDEQGKKRTGSLSTLAYLFEFLNAYDFSSEGSEAIQEENKTLINASVLGLIFEKINGYKDGSFFTPGMITMYMCRETLRKTVVQKFNDLKGWSCVEFDELYNKIEDKKEANEIVNSIKICDPAVGSGHFLVSALNELIAIKSDLKILQDKDGKLLKFYDVEVENDEMIVTDEEGHLFEYNPK
;
A
#
# COMPACT_ATOMS: atom_id res chain seq x y z
N PHE A 1 11.82 -5.09 9.95
CA PHE A 1 10.81 -5.18 8.87
C PHE A 1 11.49 -5.37 7.52
N TYR A 2 12.06 -4.32 6.91
CA TYR A 2 12.54 -4.35 5.52
C TYR A 2 13.46 -5.52 5.14
N SER A 3 14.56 -5.73 5.88
CA SER A 3 15.53 -6.80 5.58
C SER A 3 14.92 -8.20 5.64
N GLU A 4 13.98 -8.42 6.56
CA GLU A 4 13.32 -9.71 6.73
C GLU A 4 12.24 -9.95 5.68
N LEU A 5 11.53 -8.90 5.24
CA LEU A 5 10.63 -8.99 4.10
C LEU A 5 11.40 -9.35 2.81
N LEU A 6 12.55 -8.71 2.55
CA LEU A 6 13.41 -9.07 1.41
C LEU A 6 13.84 -10.54 1.48
N HIS A 7 14.21 -11.03 2.67
CA HIS A 7 14.58 -12.44 2.87
C HIS A 7 13.44 -13.40 2.51
N ILE A 8 12.21 -13.13 2.96
CA ILE A 8 11.03 -13.96 2.64
C ILE A 8 10.73 -13.95 1.13
N ILE A 9 10.86 -12.79 0.48
CA ILE A 9 10.71 -12.66 -0.97
C ILE A 9 11.84 -13.39 -1.71
N GLY A 10 13.07 -13.40 -1.18
CA GLY A 10 14.25 -13.99 -1.82
C GLY A 10 15.19 -12.97 -2.46
N LEU A 11 15.17 -11.73 -1.97
CA LEU A 11 15.97 -10.61 -2.44
C LEU A 11 17.01 -10.18 -1.39
N VAL A 12 18.01 -9.41 -1.81
CA VAL A 12 19.02 -8.81 -0.95
C VAL A 12 19.28 -7.36 -1.34
N GLU A 13 19.55 -6.50 -0.36
CA GLU A 13 20.03 -5.12 -0.58
C GLU A 13 21.55 -5.12 -0.65
N THR A 14 22.11 -4.70 -1.79
CA THR A 14 23.55 -4.51 -1.98
C THR A 14 23.88 -3.03 -2.13
N LYS A 15 25.12 -2.65 -1.77
CA LYS A 15 25.62 -1.28 -1.94
C LYS A 15 26.63 -1.25 -3.07
N VAL A 16 26.30 -0.56 -4.16
CA VAL A 16 27.16 -0.41 -5.33
C VAL A 16 27.33 1.09 -5.62
N GLY A 17 28.57 1.59 -5.55
CA GLY A 17 28.88 2.99 -5.88
C GLY A 17 28.13 4.05 -5.05
N GLY A 18 27.78 3.73 -3.79
CA GLY A 18 27.00 4.62 -2.91
C GLY A 18 25.48 4.55 -3.10
N LYS A 19 24.99 3.82 -4.13
CA LYS A 19 23.57 3.50 -4.31
C LYS A 19 23.24 2.16 -3.65
N ARG A 20 22.02 2.03 -3.13
CA ARG A 20 21.46 0.77 -2.62
C ARG A 20 20.61 0.16 -3.72
N LEU A 21 20.89 -1.08 -4.09
CA LEU A 21 20.18 -1.83 -5.13
C LEU A 21 19.58 -3.08 -4.53
N ILE A 22 18.45 -3.52 -5.11
CA ILE A 22 17.79 -4.75 -4.72
C ILE A 22 18.02 -5.79 -5.80
N GLU A 23 18.67 -6.88 -5.40
CA GLU A 23 19.17 -7.89 -6.32
C GLU A 23 18.68 -9.28 -5.89
N ARG A 24 18.67 -10.21 -6.86
CA ARG A 24 18.49 -11.63 -6.59
C ARG A 24 19.69 -12.13 -5.77
N ASN A 25 19.43 -13.04 -4.83
CA ASN A 25 20.52 -13.67 -4.09
C ASN A 25 21.53 -14.36 -5.02
N SER A 26 22.80 -14.34 -4.63
CA SER A 26 23.88 -14.99 -5.37
C SER A 26 23.70 -16.51 -5.43
N GLU A 27 24.26 -17.15 -6.44
CA GLU A 27 24.22 -18.61 -6.56
C GLU A 27 24.81 -19.27 -5.31
N GLY A 28 24.13 -20.30 -4.78
CA GLY A 28 24.46 -20.93 -3.51
C GLY A 28 23.81 -20.31 -2.27
N GLN A 29 23.29 -19.07 -2.36
CA GLN A 29 22.53 -18.40 -1.29
C GLN A 29 21.02 -18.35 -1.58
N ARG A 30 20.60 -18.78 -2.77
CA ARG A 30 19.19 -18.85 -3.15
C ARG A 30 18.49 -20.00 -2.40
N HIS A 31 17.34 -19.69 -1.81
CA HIS A 31 16.48 -20.69 -1.20
C HIS A 31 15.27 -20.91 -2.10
N SER A 32 15.12 -22.12 -2.66
CA SER A 32 14.04 -22.44 -3.62
C SER A 32 12.61 -22.29 -3.09
N GLY A 33 12.45 -22.05 -1.78
CA GLY A 33 11.16 -21.78 -1.18
C GLY A 33 10.82 -20.31 -1.03
N THR A 34 11.74 -19.38 -1.31
CA THR A 34 11.40 -17.95 -1.32
C THR A 34 10.44 -17.68 -2.48
N ILE A 35 9.60 -16.66 -2.31
CA ILE A 35 8.51 -16.37 -3.25
C ILE A 35 9.08 -16.11 -4.66
N LEU A 36 10.19 -15.37 -4.76
CA LEU A 36 10.87 -15.08 -6.03
C LEU A 36 11.41 -16.34 -6.70
N GLU A 37 12.12 -17.19 -5.97
CA GLU A 37 12.75 -18.38 -6.56
C GLU A 37 11.69 -19.39 -7.01
N ASP A 38 10.65 -19.60 -6.21
CA ASP A 38 9.53 -20.46 -6.57
C ASP A 38 8.79 -19.93 -7.82
N THR A 39 8.60 -18.60 -7.89
CA THR A 39 8.05 -17.94 -9.09
C THR A 39 8.94 -18.18 -10.33
N ILE A 40 10.26 -17.99 -10.21
CA ILE A 40 11.20 -18.19 -11.32
C ILE A 40 11.16 -19.64 -11.81
N ILE A 41 11.19 -20.61 -10.89
CA ILE A 41 11.10 -22.05 -11.21
C ILE A 41 9.82 -22.35 -12.00
N HIS A 42 8.69 -21.77 -11.61
CA HIS A 42 7.42 -21.97 -12.29
C HIS A 42 7.32 -21.25 -13.64
N LEU A 43 7.88 -20.04 -13.76
CA LEU A 43 7.93 -19.33 -15.04
C LEU A 43 8.76 -20.10 -16.06
N ASP A 44 9.91 -20.63 -15.64
CA ASP A 44 10.83 -21.35 -16.50
C ASP A 44 10.28 -22.73 -16.89
N SER A 45 9.82 -23.51 -15.91
CA SER A 45 9.30 -24.87 -16.16
C SER A 45 8.06 -24.92 -17.07
N LEU A 46 7.25 -23.85 -17.07
CA LEU A 46 6.06 -23.74 -17.91
C LEU A 46 6.32 -22.95 -19.21
N ASP A 47 7.57 -22.56 -19.46
CA ASP A 47 8.00 -21.76 -20.60
C ASP A 47 7.11 -20.51 -20.80
N LYS A 48 6.90 -19.76 -19.70
CA LYS A 48 6.02 -18.58 -19.70
C LYS A 48 6.66 -17.38 -20.37
N ILE A 49 7.99 -17.25 -20.28
CA ILE A 49 8.71 -16.10 -20.86
C ILE A 49 8.61 -16.08 -22.39
N SER A 50 8.66 -17.24 -23.06
CA SER A 50 8.55 -17.33 -24.52
C SER A 50 7.18 -16.90 -25.05
N ARG A 51 6.15 -16.97 -24.21
CA ARG A 51 4.75 -16.63 -24.54
C ARG A 51 4.44 -15.14 -24.41
N LEU A 52 5.34 -14.38 -23.79
CA LEU A 52 5.17 -12.93 -23.64
C LEU A 52 5.45 -12.23 -24.97
N SER A 53 4.41 -11.59 -25.52
CA SER A 53 4.53 -10.84 -26.79
C SER A 53 5.59 -9.72 -26.77
N LYS A 54 5.89 -9.18 -25.59
CA LYS A 54 6.87 -8.12 -25.38
C LYS A 54 7.95 -8.51 -24.36
N ALA A 55 8.40 -9.77 -24.37
CA ALA A 55 9.38 -10.28 -23.40
C ALA A 55 10.65 -9.41 -23.27
N PHE A 56 11.09 -8.76 -24.36
CA PHE A 56 12.29 -7.93 -24.41
C PHE A 56 12.27 -6.72 -23.45
N ILE A 57 11.09 -6.24 -23.02
CA ILE A 57 11.00 -5.14 -22.05
C ILE A 57 11.49 -5.56 -20.64
N TYR A 58 11.51 -6.88 -20.40
CA TYR A 58 11.92 -7.45 -19.12
C TYR A 58 13.41 -7.84 -19.11
N GLY A 59 14.19 -7.54 -20.13
CA GLY A 59 15.64 -7.80 -20.14
C GLY A 59 16.14 -8.36 -21.46
N GLU A 60 17.47 -8.35 -21.59
CA GLU A 60 18.15 -8.81 -22.80
C GLU A 60 18.30 -10.33 -22.79
N THR A 61 18.62 -10.90 -21.63
CA THR A 61 18.85 -12.34 -21.45
C THR A 61 17.62 -13.08 -20.90
N HIS A 62 17.57 -14.40 -21.07
CA HIS A 62 16.49 -15.24 -20.51
C HIS A 62 16.41 -15.14 -18.98
N GLU A 63 17.56 -15.19 -18.30
CA GLU A 63 17.65 -15.05 -16.84
C GLU A 63 17.17 -13.69 -16.35
N GLU A 64 17.53 -12.60 -17.05
CA GLU A 64 17.03 -11.26 -16.72
C GLU A 64 15.52 -11.16 -16.88
N ARG A 65 14.96 -11.76 -17.93
CA ARG A 65 13.51 -11.79 -18.17
C ARG A 65 12.79 -12.59 -17.10
N LEU A 66 13.30 -13.78 -16.75
CA LEU A 66 12.78 -14.59 -15.65
C LEU A 66 12.74 -13.79 -14.36
N PHE A 67 13.87 -13.18 -14.00
CA PHE A 67 13.98 -12.38 -12.78
C PHE A 67 13.02 -11.19 -12.77
N ASN A 68 12.99 -10.39 -13.84
CA ASN A 68 12.17 -9.17 -13.89
C ASN A 68 10.66 -9.46 -13.94
N VAL A 69 10.24 -10.50 -14.67
CA VAL A 69 8.84 -10.95 -14.67
C VAL A 69 8.45 -11.48 -13.28
N ALA A 70 9.29 -12.34 -12.69
CA ALA A 70 9.05 -12.86 -11.35
C ALA A 70 8.96 -11.72 -10.33
N LEU A 71 9.90 -10.78 -10.36
CA LEU A 71 9.92 -9.65 -9.45
C LEU A 71 8.67 -8.78 -9.58
N GLY A 72 8.20 -8.50 -10.80
CA GLY A 72 6.95 -7.76 -11.02
C GLY A 72 5.71 -8.46 -10.43
N LEU A 73 5.61 -9.78 -10.60
CA LEU A 73 4.55 -10.59 -9.96
C LEU A 73 4.67 -10.54 -8.42
N ASN A 74 5.87 -10.73 -7.89
CA ASN A 74 6.14 -10.74 -6.46
C ASN A 74 5.79 -9.38 -5.82
N ILE A 75 6.16 -8.27 -6.45
CA ILE A 75 5.80 -6.92 -6.01
C ILE A 75 4.29 -6.77 -5.94
N THR A 76 3.58 -7.20 -6.99
CA THR A 76 2.11 -7.14 -7.07
C THR A 76 1.46 -7.94 -5.94
N TRP A 77 1.90 -9.18 -5.72
CA TRP A 77 1.36 -10.06 -4.69
C TRP A 77 1.66 -9.58 -3.27
N ILE A 78 2.90 -9.15 -3.01
CA ILE A 78 3.29 -8.60 -1.71
C ILE A 78 2.54 -7.29 -1.43
N ASN A 79 2.30 -6.45 -2.43
CA ASN A 79 1.48 -5.25 -2.29
C ASN A 79 0.05 -5.58 -1.88
N ARG A 80 -0.58 -6.55 -2.53
CA ARG A 80 -1.91 -7.04 -2.13
C ARG A 80 -1.93 -7.56 -0.69
N ILE A 81 -0.93 -8.34 -0.28
CA ILE A 81 -0.84 -8.92 1.07
C ILE A 81 -0.63 -7.84 2.13
N LEU A 82 0.25 -6.86 1.87
CA LEU A 82 0.48 -5.75 2.79
C LEU A 82 -0.74 -4.84 2.92
N PHE A 83 -1.41 -4.53 1.81
CA PHE A 83 -2.68 -3.82 1.84
C PHE A 83 -3.74 -4.59 2.64
N LEU A 84 -3.81 -5.91 2.46
CA LEU A 84 -4.72 -6.75 3.24
C LEU A 84 -4.43 -6.71 4.74
N LYS A 85 -3.14 -6.66 5.12
CA LYS A 85 -2.75 -6.55 6.53
C LYS A 85 -3.16 -5.22 7.14
N LEU A 86 -3.02 -4.11 6.41
CA LEU A 86 -3.55 -2.80 6.80
C LEU A 86 -5.08 -2.83 6.93
N LEU A 87 -5.77 -3.39 5.94
CA LEU A 87 -7.24 -3.52 5.96
C LEU A 87 -7.71 -4.34 7.16
N GLU A 88 -7.03 -5.46 7.44
CA GLU A 88 -7.32 -6.30 8.61
C GLU A 88 -7.20 -5.50 9.91
N ALA A 89 -6.11 -4.78 10.10
CA ALA A 89 -5.90 -3.95 11.28
C ALA A 89 -7.00 -2.89 11.43
N GLN A 90 -7.35 -2.21 10.35
CA GLN A 90 -8.43 -1.21 10.34
C GLN A 90 -9.79 -1.83 10.68
N LEU A 91 -10.12 -2.99 10.12
CA LEU A 91 -11.37 -3.68 10.44
C LEU A 91 -11.43 -4.09 11.91
N ILE A 92 -10.32 -4.55 12.50
CA ILE A 92 -10.27 -4.86 13.93
C ILE A 92 -10.50 -3.60 14.77
N THR A 93 -9.85 -2.48 14.42
CA THR A 93 -10.02 -1.19 15.11
C THR A 93 -11.46 -0.69 15.05
N TYR A 94 -12.05 -0.66 13.86
CA TYR A 94 -13.45 -0.28 13.63
C TYR A 94 -14.45 -1.12 14.42
N HIS A 95 -14.07 -2.34 14.78
CA HIS A 95 -14.88 -3.25 15.58
C HIS A 95 -14.37 -3.42 17.02
N LYS A 96 -13.72 -2.38 17.56
CA LYS A 96 -13.31 -2.30 18.97
C LYS A 96 -12.42 -3.46 19.41
N GLY A 97 -11.49 -3.88 18.55
CA GLY A 97 -10.54 -4.95 18.85
C GLY A 97 -11.07 -6.37 18.62
N ASP A 98 -12.24 -6.55 17.98
CA ASP A 98 -12.78 -7.87 17.67
C ASP A 98 -11.86 -8.65 16.71
N LYS A 99 -11.06 -9.57 17.27
CA LYS A 99 -10.11 -10.41 16.54
C LYS A 99 -10.76 -11.34 15.52
N SER A 100 -12.08 -11.53 15.52
CA SER A 100 -12.74 -12.32 14.49
C SER A 100 -12.74 -11.64 13.11
N TYR A 101 -12.44 -10.34 13.04
CA TYR A 101 -12.12 -9.61 11.80
C TYR A 101 -10.71 -9.90 11.28
N ALA A 102 -9.86 -10.60 12.03
CA ALA A 102 -8.59 -11.10 11.52
C ALA A 102 -8.84 -12.23 10.49
N PHE A 103 -8.30 -12.06 9.29
CA PHE A 103 -8.45 -13.00 8.18
C PHE A 103 -7.13 -13.42 7.52
N LEU A 104 -6.04 -12.68 7.70
CA LEU A 104 -4.72 -12.97 7.13
C LEU A 104 -3.92 -13.90 8.06
N ASN A 105 -4.40 -15.12 8.24
CA ASN A 105 -3.79 -16.13 9.10
C ASN A 105 -4.05 -17.55 8.58
N LEU A 106 -3.26 -18.51 9.06
CA LEU A 106 -3.28 -19.90 8.60
C LEU A 106 -4.57 -20.67 8.94
N ASN A 107 -5.43 -20.17 9.83
CA ASN A 107 -6.71 -20.81 10.08
C ASN A 107 -7.69 -20.57 8.93
N ARG A 108 -7.63 -19.39 8.30
CA ARG A 108 -8.48 -18.99 7.17
C ARG A 108 -7.83 -19.18 5.81
N ILE A 109 -6.51 -18.98 5.72
CA ILE A 109 -5.74 -19.00 4.46
C ILE A 109 -4.62 -20.02 4.64
N ARG A 110 -4.85 -21.24 4.16
CA ARG A 110 -3.95 -22.37 4.41
C ARG A 110 -2.89 -22.52 3.31
N GLU A 111 -3.24 -22.08 2.11
CA GLU A 111 -2.49 -22.28 0.88
C GLU A 111 -2.56 -21.02 -0.01
N TYR A 112 -1.70 -20.96 -1.03
CA TYR A 112 -1.70 -19.84 -1.98
C TYR A 112 -2.98 -19.76 -2.81
N ASP A 113 -3.71 -20.86 -2.98
CA ASP A 113 -5.05 -20.88 -3.59
C ASP A 113 -6.07 -20.06 -2.79
N ASP A 114 -6.00 -20.08 -1.45
CA ASP A 114 -6.86 -19.27 -0.60
C ASP A 114 -6.54 -17.78 -0.73
N LEU A 115 -5.25 -17.41 -0.84
CA LEU A 115 -4.84 -16.03 -1.14
C LEU A 115 -5.37 -15.58 -2.51
N ASN A 116 -5.25 -16.44 -3.51
CA ASN A 116 -5.74 -16.16 -4.85
C ASN A 116 -7.26 -15.94 -4.87
N ARG A 117 -8.03 -16.75 -4.13
CA ARG A 117 -9.47 -16.56 -3.94
C ARG A 117 -9.77 -15.23 -3.22
N LEU A 118 -9.03 -14.91 -2.17
CA LEU A 118 -9.21 -13.65 -1.45
C LEU A 118 -8.97 -12.43 -2.36
N PHE A 119 -7.96 -12.48 -3.23
CA PHE A 119 -7.72 -11.40 -4.18
C PHE A 119 -8.87 -11.25 -5.17
N PHE A 120 -9.18 -12.31 -5.91
CA PHE A 120 -9.98 -12.17 -7.14
C PHE A 120 -11.46 -12.54 -6.98
N GLN A 121 -11.83 -13.24 -5.91
CA GLN A 121 -13.22 -13.69 -5.68
C GLN A 121 -13.87 -12.98 -4.49
N VAL A 122 -13.11 -12.20 -3.71
CA VAL A 122 -13.62 -11.49 -2.52
C VAL A 122 -13.44 -9.99 -2.69
N LEU A 123 -12.20 -9.50 -2.80
CA LEU A 123 -11.94 -8.06 -2.79
C LEU A 123 -12.33 -7.34 -4.08
N ALA A 124 -12.22 -8.05 -5.21
CA ALA A 124 -12.65 -7.59 -6.53
C ALA A 124 -14.13 -7.91 -6.85
N VAL A 125 -14.87 -8.54 -5.92
CA VAL A 125 -16.23 -9.04 -6.20
C VAL A 125 -17.22 -8.60 -5.12
N LYS A 126 -18.31 -7.95 -5.54
CA LYS A 126 -19.39 -7.53 -4.64
C LYS A 126 -20.00 -8.70 -3.89
N HIS A 127 -20.40 -8.48 -2.64
CA HIS A 127 -20.83 -9.55 -1.74
C HIS A 127 -21.99 -10.38 -2.28
N GLU A 128 -22.93 -9.78 -3.01
CA GLU A 128 -24.15 -10.43 -3.48
C GLU A 128 -23.85 -11.54 -4.50
N ILE A 129 -22.83 -11.32 -5.35
CA ILE A 129 -22.47 -12.21 -6.47
C ILE A 129 -21.34 -13.19 -6.14
N ARG A 130 -20.80 -13.16 -4.91
CA ARG A 130 -19.82 -14.15 -4.43
C ARG A 130 -20.43 -15.55 -4.36
N ASN A 131 -19.62 -16.59 -4.61
CA ASN A 131 -20.03 -17.98 -4.37
C ASN A 131 -20.15 -18.28 -2.85
N ASP A 132 -20.86 -19.35 -2.50
CA ASP A 132 -21.18 -19.68 -1.10
C ASP A 132 -19.94 -20.02 -0.26
N ASP A 133 -18.93 -20.65 -0.86
CA ASP A 133 -17.69 -21.03 -0.17
C ASP A 133 -16.91 -19.80 0.30
N VAL A 134 -16.69 -18.83 -0.59
CA VAL A 134 -15.97 -17.60 -0.24
C VAL A 134 -16.80 -16.68 0.66
N LYS A 135 -18.14 -16.66 0.52
CA LYS A 135 -19.03 -15.93 1.43
C LYS A 135 -18.87 -16.44 2.86
N LYS A 136 -18.82 -17.75 3.04
CA LYS A 136 -18.66 -18.36 4.38
C LYS A 136 -17.26 -18.14 4.95
N LEU A 137 -16.22 -18.29 4.13
CA LEU A 137 -14.83 -18.18 4.60
C LEU A 137 -14.41 -16.72 4.91
N PHE A 138 -14.93 -15.77 4.12
CA PHE A 138 -14.56 -14.35 4.17
C PHE A 138 -15.76 -13.42 4.38
N GLU A 139 -16.75 -13.85 5.16
CA GLU A 139 -17.98 -13.11 5.48
C GLU A 139 -17.72 -11.66 5.94
N LYS A 140 -16.67 -11.48 6.74
CA LYS A 140 -16.30 -10.19 7.35
C LYS A 140 -15.39 -9.32 6.47
N VAL A 141 -15.02 -9.79 5.28
CA VAL A 141 -14.14 -9.06 4.36
C VAL A 141 -14.99 -8.25 3.39
N PRO A 142 -14.89 -6.91 3.39
CA PRO A 142 -15.69 -6.05 2.53
C PRO A 142 -15.28 -6.18 1.06
N TYR A 143 -16.14 -5.67 0.17
CA TYR A 143 -15.76 -5.39 -1.21
C TYR A 143 -15.02 -4.05 -1.27
N LEU A 144 -13.94 -3.94 -2.05
CA LEU A 144 -13.10 -2.73 -2.06
C LEU A 144 -13.01 -1.99 -3.40
N ASN A 145 -13.74 -2.39 -4.44
CA ASN A 145 -13.78 -1.72 -5.76
C ASN A 145 -12.41 -1.18 -6.21
N SER A 146 -11.36 -1.96 -6.00
CA SER A 146 -9.98 -1.52 -6.15
C SER A 146 -9.33 -2.31 -7.27
N SER A 147 -8.77 -1.60 -8.24
CA SER A 147 -7.99 -2.19 -9.33
C SER A 147 -6.76 -2.94 -8.83
N LEU A 148 -6.32 -2.69 -7.58
CA LEU A 148 -5.26 -3.47 -6.94
C LEU A 148 -5.58 -4.97 -6.93
N PHE A 149 -6.87 -5.34 -6.86
CA PHE A 149 -7.32 -6.74 -6.81
C PHE A 149 -7.90 -7.23 -8.15
N GLU A 150 -7.77 -6.44 -9.21
CA GLU A 150 -7.99 -6.95 -10.57
C GLU A 150 -6.74 -7.70 -11.04
N PRO A 151 -6.88 -8.82 -11.77
CA PRO A 151 -5.74 -9.48 -12.39
C PRO A 151 -4.99 -8.52 -13.31
N THR A 152 -3.67 -8.46 -13.13
CA THR A 152 -2.81 -7.67 -14.01
C THR A 152 -2.55 -8.42 -15.33
N GLU A 153 -2.15 -7.69 -16.38
CA GLU A 153 -1.81 -8.30 -17.67
C GLU A 153 -0.70 -9.34 -17.54
N ILE A 154 0.32 -9.07 -16.70
CA ILE A 154 1.44 -10.00 -16.49
C ILE A 154 0.95 -11.28 -15.80
N GLU A 155 0.03 -11.20 -14.83
CA GLU A 155 -0.55 -12.39 -14.19
C GLU A 155 -1.36 -13.23 -15.19
N HIS A 156 -2.18 -12.58 -16.01
CA HIS A 156 -2.95 -13.25 -17.06
C HIS A 156 -2.06 -13.98 -18.07
N GLN A 157 -0.94 -13.37 -18.46
CA GLN A 157 -0.03 -13.95 -19.45
C GLN A 157 0.89 -15.01 -18.84
N THR A 158 1.15 -14.97 -17.53
CA THR A 158 2.17 -15.81 -16.88
C THR A 158 1.60 -16.71 -15.79
N LEU A 159 1.65 -16.27 -14.53
CA LEU A 159 1.30 -17.01 -13.33
C LEU A 159 0.41 -16.15 -12.41
N PHE A 160 -0.45 -16.83 -11.67
CA PHE A 160 -1.13 -16.30 -10.50
C PHE A 160 -0.41 -16.76 -9.23
N ILE A 161 -0.70 -16.10 -8.09
CA ILE A 161 -0.07 -16.47 -6.81
C ILE A 161 -0.36 -17.93 -6.42
N SER A 162 -1.51 -18.47 -6.83
CA SER A 162 -1.90 -19.88 -6.69
C SER A 162 -0.92 -20.88 -7.33
N ASN A 163 0.00 -20.43 -8.18
CA ASN A 163 1.01 -21.30 -8.79
C ASN A 163 2.20 -21.59 -7.86
N LEU A 164 2.34 -20.86 -6.75
CA LEU A 164 3.37 -21.12 -5.75
C LEU A 164 3.10 -22.40 -4.95
N LYS A 165 4.15 -22.98 -4.39
CA LYS A 165 4.10 -24.28 -3.68
C LYS A 165 3.97 -24.10 -2.17
N ASP A 166 2.92 -24.68 -1.59
CA ASP A 166 2.58 -24.54 -0.18
C ASP A 166 3.58 -25.24 0.76
N GLU A 167 4.18 -26.34 0.30
CA GLU A 167 5.12 -27.16 1.06
C GLU A 167 6.53 -26.56 1.16
N LYS A 168 6.80 -25.49 0.41
CA LYS A 168 8.12 -24.85 0.39
C LYS A 168 8.43 -24.18 1.71
N THR A 169 9.65 -24.40 2.19
CA THR A 169 10.16 -23.80 3.42
C THR A 169 11.41 -22.96 3.17
N ILE A 170 11.60 -21.95 4.01
CA ILE A 170 12.82 -21.14 4.05
C ILE A 170 13.34 -21.05 5.50
N PRO A 171 14.66 -20.90 5.70
CA PRO A 171 15.21 -20.72 7.04
C PRO A 171 14.75 -19.38 7.63
N ALA A 172 14.51 -19.35 8.94
CA ALA A 172 14.31 -18.12 9.69
C ALA A 172 15.57 -17.25 9.59
N LEU A 173 15.39 -15.95 9.33
CA LEU A 173 16.49 -15.01 9.24
C LEU A 173 17.19 -14.88 10.61
N SER A 174 18.52 -14.75 10.63
CA SER A 174 19.29 -14.71 11.89
C SER A 174 18.88 -13.57 12.84
N ASN A 175 18.41 -12.45 12.30
CA ASN A 175 17.88 -11.31 13.04
C ASN A 175 16.36 -11.20 12.98
N THR A 176 15.66 -12.32 12.78
CA THR A 176 14.19 -12.38 12.73
C THR A 176 13.54 -11.69 13.92
N VAL A 177 12.42 -11.01 13.66
CA VAL A 177 11.53 -10.48 14.69
C VAL A 177 10.80 -11.59 15.46
N LEU A 178 10.68 -12.78 14.87
CA LEU A 178 9.94 -13.90 15.43
C LEU A 178 10.65 -14.48 16.65
N LYS A 179 9.86 -14.75 17.69
CA LYS A 179 10.33 -15.36 18.93
C LYS A 179 9.71 -16.74 19.13
N ASP A 180 10.43 -17.62 19.81
CA ASP A 180 9.89 -18.87 20.34
C ASP A 180 9.14 -18.63 21.66
N GLU A 181 8.58 -19.70 22.22
CA GLU A 181 7.84 -19.67 23.49
C GLU A 181 8.70 -19.20 24.68
N GLN A 182 10.03 -19.28 24.56
CA GLN A 182 10.98 -18.81 25.57
C GLN A 182 11.42 -17.35 25.33
N GLY A 183 10.85 -16.67 24.32
CA GLY A 183 11.18 -15.31 23.95
C GLY A 183 12.51 -15.15 23.19
N LYS A 184 13.16 -16.25 22.81
CA LYS A 184 14.40 -16.23 22.02
C LYS A 184 14.07 -16.17 20.53
N LYS A 185 14.97 -15.57 19.73
CA LYS A 185 14.82 -15.53 18.26
C LYS A 185 14.62 -16.93 17.70
N ARG A 186 13.58 -17.09 16.87
CA ARG A 186 13.22 -18.36 16.24
C ARG A 186 14.35 -18.83 15.32
N THR A 187 14.62 -20.13 15.33
CA THR A 187 15.59 -20.80 14.46
C THR A 187 14.92 -21.94 13.69
N GLY A 188 15.61 -22.48 12.69
CA GLY A 188 15.07 -23.54 11.83
C GLY A 188 14.39 -22.98 10.57
N SER A 189 13.50 -23.76 9.98
CA SER A 189 12.79 -23.41 8.75
C SER A 189 11.29 -23.41 8.97
N LEU A 190 10.59 -22.52 8.27
CA LEU A 190 9.14 -22.41 8.27
C LEU A 190 8.63 -22.52 6.83
N SER A 191 7.38 -22.98 6.66
CA SER A 191 6.67 -22.78 5.38
C SER A 191 6.70 -21.28 5.05
N THR A 192 6.95 -20.94 3.79
CA THR A 192 7.10 -19.54 3.37
C THR A 192 5.86 -18.72 3.64
N LEU A 193 4.67 -19.29 3.41
CA LEU A 193 3.38 -18.65 3.71
C LEU A 193 3.20 -18.43 5.22
N ALA A 194 3.52 -19.45 6.02
CA ALA A 194 3.48 -19.36 7.48
C ALA A 194 4.44 -18.29 8.01
N TYR A 195 5.66 -18.26 7.50
CA TYR A 195 6.66 -17.26 7.87
C TYR A 195 6.14 -15.85 7.51
N LEU A 196 5.63 -15.64 6.30
CA LEU A 196 5.09 -14.34 5.90
C LEU A 196 4.00 -13.85 6.86
N PHE A 197 3.03 -14.69 7.22
CA PHE A 197 1.95 -14.28 8.13
C PHE A 197 2.42 -14.06 9.56
N GLU A 198 3.26 -14.94 10.12
CA GLU A 198 3.84 -14.73 11.44
C GLU A 198 4.68 -13.43 11.49
N PHE A 199 5.49 -13.20 10.46
CA PHE A 199 6.29 -11.99 10.31
C PHE A 199 5.42 -10.74 10.32
N LEU A 200 4.35 -10.70 9.51
CA LEU A 200 3.43 -9.57 9.48
C LEU A 200 2.68 -9.38 10.80
N ASN A 201 2.30 -10.46 11.49
CA ASN A 201 1.62 -10.41 12.78
C ASN A 201 2.50 -9.91 13.94
N ALA A 202 3.82 -9.92 13.76
CA ALA A 202 4.78 -9.41 14.73
C ALA A 202 4.87 -7.87 14.73
N TYR A 203 4.26 -7.20 13.75
CA TYR A 203 4.20 -5.74 13.64
C TYR A 203 2.80 -5.21 13.88
N ASP A 204 2.73 -3.94 14.26
CA ASP A 204 1.47 -3.21 14.41
C ASP A 204 1.15 -2.45 13.12
N PHE A 205 -0.02 -2.69 12.55
CA PHE A 205 -0.51 -2.07 11.32
C PHE A 205 -1.72 -1.14 11.59
N SER A 206 -2.04 -0.86 12.86
CA SER A 206 -3.07 0.12 13.21
C SER A 206 -2.65 1.53 12.78
N SER A 207 -3.63 2.40 12.50
CA SER A 207 -3.36 3.81 12.20
C SER A 207 -2.99 4.60 13.47
N GLU A 208 -2.11 5.57 13.30
CA GLU A 208 -1.73 6.54 14.33
C GLU A 208 -2.99 7.28 14.82
N GLY A 209 -3.19 7.32 16.14
CA GLY A 209 -4.35 7.94 16.77
C GLY A 209 -4.82 7.24 18.05
N SER A 210 -4.56 5.94 18.20
CA SER A 210 -4.88 5.23 19.45
C SER A 210 -3.65 5.17 20.37
N GLU A 211 -3.46 6.19 21.22
CA GLU A 211 -2.55 6.16 22.37
C GLU A 211 -3.03 5.20 23.49
N ALA A 212 -3.77 4.15 23.14
CA ALA A 212 -4.10 3.11 24.10
C ALA A 212 -2.82 2.35 24.44
N ILE A 213 -2.49 2.27 25.74
CA ILE A 213 -1.35 1.54 26.28
C ILE A 213 -1.31 0.14 25.65
N GLN A 214 -0.30 -0.10 24.81
CA GLN A 214 -0.10 -1.39 24.16
C GLN A 214 0.37 -2.41 25.21
N GLU A 215 -0.32 -3.55 25.32
CA GLU A 215 0.16 -4.68 26.14
C GLU A 215 1.42 -5.34 25.54
N GLU A 216 1.63 -5.20 24.23
CA GLU A 216 2.78 -5.73 23.49
C GLU A 216 3.54 -4.59 22.79
N ASN A 217 4.82 -4.39 23.11
CA ASN A 217 5.69 -3.40 22.43
C ASN A 217 6.00 -3.82 20.98
N LYS A 218 5.06 -3.62 20.04
CA LYS A 218 5.27 -3.87 18.61
C LYS A 218 5.77 -2.62 17.90
N THR A 219 6.54 -2.82 16.83
CA THR A 219 6.94 -1.71 15.94
C THR A 219 5.78 -1.38 15.00
N LEU A 220 5.41 -0.10 14.93
CA LEU A 220 4.38 0.41 14.05
C LEU A 220 4.82 0.44 12.58
N ILE A 221 3.91 0.05 11.68
CA ILE A 221 4.07 0.06 10.22
C ILE A 221 2.86 0.79 9.63
N ASN A 222 3.04 2.10 9.37
CA ASN A 222 2.02 2.94 8.75
C ASN A 222 2.13 2.92 7.20
N ALA A 223 1.19 3.57 6.51
CA ALA A 223 1.14 3.62 5.05
C ALA A 223 2.41 4.27 4.45
N SER A 224 2.95 5.29 5.11
CA SER A 224 4.18 6.00 4.71
C SER A 224 5.39 5.07 4.72
N VAL A 225 5.54 4.23 5.76
CA VAL A 225 6.61 3.22 5.85
C VAL A 225 6.49 2.17 4.75
N LEU A 226 5.27 1.73 4.42
CA LEU A 226 5.06 0.79 3.32
C LEU A 226 5.38 1.42 1.97
N GLY A 227 4.98 2.67 1.74
CA GLY A 227 5.35 3.44 0.55
C GLY A 227 6.85 3.46 0.34
N LEU A 228 7.62 3.79 1.38
CA LEU A 228 9.09 3.77 1.36
C LEU A 228 9.69 2.38 1.06
N ILE A 229 9.07 1.31 1.54
CA ILE A 229 9.51 -0.06 1.26
C ILE A 229 9.27 -0.40 -0.20
N PHE A 230 8.09 -0.08 -0.74
CA PHE A 230 7.77 -0.30 -2.15
C PHE A 230 8.62 0.54 -3.07
N GLU A 231 8.92 1.78 -2.73
CA GLU A 231 9.88 2.60 -3.47
C GLU A 231 11.22 1.91 -3.61
N LYS A 232 11.77 1.39 -2.50
CA LYS A 232 13.07 0.73 -2.53
C LYS A 232 13.06 -0.55 -3.33
N ILE A 233 11.97 -1.32 -3.27
CA ILE A 233 11.82 -2.56 -4.05
C ILE A 233 11.60 -2.24 -5.54
N ASN A 234 10.80 -1.22 -5.87
CA ASN A 234 10.53 -0.79 -7.25
C ASN A 234 11.71 -0.04 -7.88
N GLY A 235 12.51 0.66 -7.07
CA GLY A 235 13.69 1.42 -7.48
C GLY A 235 14.90 0.55 -7.87
N TYR A 236 14.73 -0.77 -7.97
CA TYR A 236 15.79 -1.75 -8.19
C TYR A 236 16.56 -1.57 -9.52
N LYS A 237 16.01 -0.85 -10.51
CA LYS A 237 16.71 -0.49 -11.76
C LYS A 237 17.20 0.95 -11.81
N ASP A 238 16.39 1.92 -11.39
CA ASP A 238 16.66 3.34 -11.69
C ASP A 238 17.19 4.17 -10.52
N GLY A 239 17.37 3.57 -9.33
CA GLY A 239 17.92 4.28 -8.18
C GLY A 239 17.06 5.49 -7.81
N SER A 240 15.80 5.23 -7.46
CA SER A 240 14.82 6.24 -7.05
C SER A 240 15.37 7.11 -5.92
N PHE A 241 15.46 8.42 -6.17
CA PHE A 241 15.80 9.40 -5.14
C PHE A 241 14.53 9.82 -4.42
N PHE A 242 14.46 9.51 -3.13
CA PHE A 242 13.38 9.93 -2.26
C PHE A 242 13.40 11.45 -2.09
N THR A 243 12.28 12.11 -2.38
CA THR A 243 12.06 13.50 -1.99
C THR A 243 11.52 13.49 -0.55
N PRO A 244 12.22 14.09 0.43
CA PRO A 244 11.75 14.18 1.81
C PRO A 244 10.31 14.71 1.88
N GLY A 245 9.46 14.08 2.69
CA GLY A 245 8.03 14.44 2.82
C GLY A 245 7.79 15.93 3.09
N MET A 246 8.63 16.56 3.91
CA MET A 246 8.58 18.02 4.15
C MET A 246 8.75 18.86 2.86
N ILE A 247 9.62 18.43 1.94
CA ILE A 247 9.83 19.13 0.66
C ILE A 247 8.60 18.92 -0.23
N THR A 248 8.10 17.69 -0.32
CA THR A 248 6.90 17.35 -1.10
C THR A 248 5.67 18.13 -0.62
N MET A 249 5.43 18.15 0.69
CA MET A 249 4.38 18.91 1.36
C MET A 249 4.50 20.41 1.06
N TYR A 250 5.70 20.99 1.23
CA TYR A 250 5.92 22.41 0.95
C TYR A 250 5.65 22.75 -0.53
N MET A 251 6.14 21.94 -1.46
CA MET A 251 5.90 22.12 -2.89
C MET A 251 4.41 22.05 -3.22
N CYS A 252 3.69 21.07 -2.67
CA CYS A 252 2.24 20.93 -2.87
C CYS A 252 1.49 22.13 -2.32
N ARG A 253 1.77 22.55 -1.08
CA ARG A 253 1.14 23.71 -0.43
C ARG A 253 1.29 24.99 -1.25
N GLU A 254 2.52 25.32 -1.65
CA GLU A 254 2.79 26.54 -2.42
C GLU A 254 2.17 26.50 -3.81
N THR A 255 2.26 25.36 -4.49
CA THR A 255 1.82 25.24 -5.88
C THR A 255 0.30 25.19 -5.97
N LEU A 256 -0.34 24.40 -5.12
CA LEU A 256 -1.78 24.15 -5.20
C LEU A 256 -2.60 25.34 -4.73
N ARG A 257 -2.18 26.06 -3.67
CA ARG A 257 -2.89 27.28 -3.23
C ARG A 257 -2.88 28.36 -4.31
N LYS A 258 -1.73 28.61 -4.95
CA LYS A 258 -1.62 29.52 -6.09
C LYS A 258 -2.46 29.06 -7.29
N THR A 259 -2.44 27.76 -7.58
CA THR A 259 -3.25 27.16 -8.65
C THR A 259 -4.75 27.37 -8.40
N VAL A 260 -5.22 27.20 -7.17
CA VAL A 260 -6.61 27.40 -6.78
C VAL A 260 -7.02 28.86 -6.96
N VAL A 261 -6.22 29.81 -6.46
CA VAL A 261 -6.45 31.26 -6.67
C VAL A 261 -6.56 31.59 -8.15
N GLN A 262 -5.61 31.12 -8.96
CA GLN A 262 -5.64 31.34 -10.41
C GLN A 262 -6.92 30.76 -11.04
N LYS A 263 -7.31 29.54 -10.65
CA LYS A 263 -8.49 28.87 -11.19
C LYS A 263 -9.78 29.64 -10.89
N PHE A 264 -9.92 30.20 -9.69
CA PHE A 264 -11.05 31.05 -9.32
C PHE A 264 -11.04 32.37 -10.11
N ASN A 265 -9.87 33.02 -10.24
CA ASN A 265 -9.74 34.25 -11.03
C ASN A 265 -10.13 34.02 -12.50
N ASP A 266 -9.64 32.94 -13.12
CA ASP A 266 -9.93 32.60 -14.51
C ASP A 266 -11.43 32.33 -14.76
N LEU A 267 -12.11 31.63 -13.85
CA LEU A 267 -13.51 31.24 -14.03
C LEU A 267 -14.51 32.31 -13.59
N LYS A 268 -14.19 33.06 -12.53
CA LYS A 268 -15.11 34.05 -11.93
C LYS A 268 -14.79 35.50 -12.33
N GLY A 269 -13.68 35.72 -13.04
CA GLY A 269 -13.21 37.07 -13.39
C GLY A 269 -12.77 37.87 -12.16
N TRP A 270 -12.38 37.18 -11.09
CA TRP A 270 -11.88 37.82 -9.87
C TRP A 270 -10.43 38.28 -10.04
N SER A 271 -9.95 39.08 -9.08
CA SER A 271 -8.56 39.54 -9.02
C SER A 271 -8.00 39.31 -7.61
N CYS A 272 -8.20 38.11 -7.10
CA CYS A 272 -7.63 37.71 -5.81
C CYS A 272 -6.12 37.51 -5.94
N VAL A 273 -5.34 38.02 -4.98
CA VAL A 273 -3.89 37.82 -4.92
C VAL A 273 -3.55 36.76 -3.90
N GLU A 274 -4.10 36.91 -2.69
CA GLU A 274 -3.89 35.98 -1.58
C GLU A 274 -5.00 34.92 -1.51
N PHE A 275 -4.65 33.73 -0.99
CA PHE A 275 -5.59 32.62 -0.85
C PHE A 275 -6.80 32.97 0.04
N ASP A 276 -6.57 33.71 1.13
CA ASP A 276 -7.61 34.09 2.10
C ASP A 276 -8.68 35.02 1.49
N GLU A 277 -8.37 35.71 0.39
CA GLU A 277 -9.36 36.51 -0.33
C GLU A 277 -10.46 35.66 -0.97
N LEU A 278 -10.17 34.41 -1.31
CA LEU A 278 -11.16 33.47 -1.84
C LEU A 278 -12.25 33.18 -0.81
N TYR A 279 -11.85 32.93 0.44
CA TYR A 279 -12.78 32.61 1.54
C TYR A 279 -13.89 33.67 1.65
N ASN A 280 -13.51 34.95 1.57
CA ASN A 280 -14.45 36.06 1.70
C ASN A 280 -15.36 36.26 0.48
N LYS A 281 -15.01 35.71 -0.69
CA LYS A 281 -15.77 35.85 -1.95
C LYS A 281 -16.61 34.63 -2.32
N ILE A 282 -16.33 33.47 -1.72
CA ILE A 282 -17.08 32.25 -1.99
C ILE A 282 -18.46 32.32 -1.32
N GLU A 283 -19.49 32.50 -2.15
CA GLU A 283 -20.89 32.43 -1.73
C GLU A 283 -21.48 31.03 -1.98
N ASP A 284 -21.29 30.51 -3.20
CA ASP A 284 -21.72 29.15 -3.56
C ASP A 284 -20.60 28.14 -3.27
N LYS A 285 -20.76 27.44 -2.14
CA LYS A 285 -19.81 26.42 -1.68
C LYS A 285 -19.77 25.18 -2.56
N LYS A 286 -20.87 24.85 -3.24
CA LYS A 286 -20.94 23.69 -4.14
C LYS A 286 -20.16 23.99 -5.41
N GLU A 287 -20.42 25.15 -6.02
CA GLU A 287 -19.66 25.62 -7.19
C GLU A 287 -18.17 25.71 -6.87
N ALA A 288 -17.80 26.28 -5.71
CA ALA A 288 -16.42 26.36 -5.28
C ALA A 288 -15.75 24.98 -5.13
N ASN A 289 -16.46 23.98 -4.60
CA ASN A 289 -15.94 22.61 -4.51
C ASN A 289 -15.73 22.00 -5.91
N GLU A 290 -16.66 22.21 -6.84
CA GLU A 290 -16.53 21.77 -8.24
C GLU A 290 -15.33 22.42 -8.95
N ILE A 291 -15.07 23.72 -8.70
CA ILE A 291 -13.90 24.43 -9.22
C ILE A 291 -12.61 23.76 -8.73
N VAL A 292 -12.49 23.51 -7.41
CA VAL A 292 -11.30 22.84 -6.85
C VAL A 292 -11.17 21.40 -7.39
N ASN A 293 -12.26 20.65 -7.53
CA ASN A 293 -12.27 19.29 -8.12
C ASN A 293 -11.85 19.24 -9.59
N SER A 294 -11.98 20.37 -10.31
CA SER A 294 -11.59 20.44 -11.71
C SER A 294 -10.08 20.50 -11.94
N ILE A 295 -9.28 20.73 -10.88
CA ILE A 295 -7.82 20.80 -10.94
C ILE A 295 -7.27 19.43 -11.36
N LYS A 296 -6.34 19.44 -12.32
CA LYS A 296 -5.64 18.25 -12.81
C LYS A 296 -4.16 18.38 -12.50
N ILE A 297 -3.62 17.32 -11.89
CA ILE A 297 -2.21 17.23 -11.48
C ILE A 297 -1.60 16.07 -12.25
N CYS A 298 -0.37 16.26 -12.72
CA CYS A 298 0.39 15.25 -13.45
C CYS A 298 1.81 15.21 -12.91
N ASP A 299 2.26 14.04 -12.49
CA ASP A 299 3.67 13.76 -12.20
C ASP A 299 4.20 12.79 -13.26
N PRO A 300 4.98 13.26 -14.25
CA PRO A 300 5.54 12.41 -15.30
C PRO A 300 6.55 11.36 -14.81
N ALA A 301 7.07 11.51 -13.59
CA ALA A 301 8.07 10.62 -12.99
C ALA A 301 7.64 10.18 -11.59
N VAL A 302 6.35 9.81 -11.48
CA VAL A 302 5.60 9.60 -10.23
C VAL A 302 6.24 8.64 -9.21
N GLY A 303 7.07 7.69 -9.65
CA GLY A 303 7.67 6.70 -8.77
C GLY A 303 6.61 5.95 -7.96
N SER A 304 6.62 6.12 -6.64
CA SER A 304 5.63 5.56 -5.70
C SER A 304 4.27 6.25 -5.67
N GLY A 305 4.15 7.44 -6.26
CA GLY A 305 2.98 8.28 -6.11
C GLY A 305 2.97 9.15 -4.86
N HIS A 306 4.06 9.22 -4.09
CA HIS A 306 4.14 10.04 -2.88
C HIS A 306 3.71 11.50 -3.14
N PHE A 307 4.21 12.12 -4.21
CA PHE A 307 3.82 13.49 -4.58
C PHE A 307 2.30 13.63 -4.82
N LEU A 308 1.67 12.63 -5.44
CA LEU A 308 0.22 12.66 -5.68
C LEU A 308 -0.59 12.49 -4.38
N VAL A 309 -0.06 11.74 -3.41
CA VAL A 309 -0.65 11.62 -2.08
C VAL A 309 -0.56 12.94 -1.33
N SER A 310 0.61 13.57 -1.29
CA SER A 310 0.81 14.90 -0.69
C SER A 310 -0.09 15.95 -1.33
N ALA A 311 -0.23 15.91 -2.66
CA ALA A 311 -1.11 16.80 -3.40
C ALA A 311 -2.59 16.59 -3.07
N LEU A 312 -3.02 15.34 -2.87
CA LEU A 312 -4.37 15.02 -2.43
C LEU A 312 -4.64 15.54 -1.01
N ASN A 313 -3.68 15.34 -0.09
CA ASN A 313 -3.77 15.83 1.29
C ASN A 313 -3.93 17.36 1.30
N GLU A 314 -3.11 18.08 0.55
CA GLU A 314 -3.19 19.54 0.46
C GLU A 314 -4.50 20.01 -0.19
N LEU A 315 -5.01 19.33 -1.23
CA LEU A 315 -6.31 19.69 -1.82
C LEU A 315 -7.46 19.54 -0.83
N ILE A 316 -7.40 18.56 0.07
CA ILE A 316 -8.41 18.36 1.11
C ILE A 316 -8.28 19.46 2.18
N ALA A 317 -7.06 19.80 2.61
CA ALA A 317 -6.80 20.92 3.52
C ALA A 317 -7.29 22.26 2.93
N ILE A 318 -7.01 22.54 1.66
CA ILE A 318 -7.52 23.71 0.93
C ILE A 318 -9.05 23.80 0.99
N LYS A 319 -9.75 22.68 0.80
CA LYS A 319 -11.22 22.65 0.89
C LYS A 319 -11.72 22.88 2.31
N SER A 320 -10.98 22.40 3.30
CA SER A 320 -11.26 22.66 4.72
C SER A 320 -11.09 24.14 5.04
N ASP A 321 -9.98 24.76 4.64
CA ASP A 321 -9.69 26.18 4.85
C ASP A 321 -10.73 27.10 4.21
N LEU A 322 -11.15 26.77 2.98
CA LEU A 322 -12.21 27.51 2.29
C LEU A 322 -13.62 27.20 2.84
N LYS A 323 -13.74 26.26 3.79
CA LYS A 323 -15.00 25.75 4.36
C LYS A 323 -15.99 25.30 3.28
N ILE A 324 -15.47 24.60 2.27
CA ILE A 324 -16.20 24.01 1.14
C ILE A 324 -16.13 22.48 1.11
N LEU A 325 -15.42 21.84 2.04
CA LEU A 325 -15.36 20.38 2.15
C LEU A 325 -16.75 19.82 2.47
N GLN A 326 -17.22 18.89 1.64
CA GLN A 326 -18.57 18.32 1.68
C GLN A 326 -18.51 16.80 1.71
N ASP A 327 -19.49 16.17 2.36
CA ASP A 327 -19.72 14.74 2.27
C ASP A 327 -20.43 14.36 0.95
N LYS A 328 -20.69 13.06 0.77
CA LYS A 328 -21.35 12.51 -0.42
C LYS A 328 -22.77 13.06 -0.67
N ASP A 329 -23.43 13.58 0.37
CA ASP A 329 -24.80 14.11 0.31
C ASP A 329 -24.78 15.66 0.18
N GLY A 330 -23.59 16.25 0.03
CA GLY A 330 -23.38 17.70 -0.12
C GLY A 330 -23.40 18.47 1.19
N LYS A 331 -23.41 17.79 2.34
CA LYS A 331 -23.38 18.44 3.66
C LYS A 331 -21.97 18.87 3.98
N LEU A 332 -21.82 20.09 4.48
CA LEU A 332 -20.53 20.66 4.84
C LEU A 332 -19.97 20.02 6.12
N LEU A 333 -18.69 19.66 6.08
CA LEU A 333 -17.93 19.17 7.24
C LEU A 333 -17.39 20.37 8.05
N LYS A 334 -18.29 21.20 8.59
CA LYS A 334 -17.93 22.48 9.22
C LYS A 334 -17.24 22.34 10.58
N PHE A 335 -17.54 21.25 11.29
CA PHE A 335 -17.09 20.99 12.66
C PHE A 335 -15.76 20.25 12.71
N TYR A 336 -15.08 20.15 11.57
CA TYR A 336 -13.79 19.51 11.44
C TYR A 336 -12.82 20.45 10.76
N ASP A 337 -11.59 20.43 11.25
CA ASP A 337 -10.44 21.05 10.62
C ASP A 337 -9.54 19.95 10.06
N VAL A 338 -8.99 20.20 8.88
CA VAL A 338 -8.07 19.30 8.20
C VAL A 338 -6.78 20.03 7.94
N GLU A 339 -5.71 19.55 8.54
CA GLU A 339 -4.36 20.07 8.38
C GLU A 339 -3.44 18.99 7.83
N VAL A 340 -2.32 19.41 7.23
CA VAL A 340 -1.27 18.49 6.77
C VAL A 340 -0.02 18.80 7.56
N GLU A 341 0.43 17.84 8.37
CA GLU A 341 1.65 17.94 9.17
C GLU A 341 2.53 16.72 8.89
N ASN A 342 3.82 16.94 8.64
CA ASN A 342 4.78 15.86 8.30
C ASN A 342 4.32 14.97 7.13
N ASP A 343 3.61 15.56 6.16
CA ASP A 343 2.99 14.89 5.01
C ASP A 343 1.81 13.96 5.34
N GLU A 344 1.33 14.00 6.58
CA GLU A 344 0.16 13.25 7.03
C GLU A 344 -1.02 14.17 7.26
N MET A 345 -2.21 13.68 6.93
CA MET A 345 -3.45 14.42 7.12
C MET A 345 -3.93 14.24 8.56
N ILE A 346 -4.07 15.35 9.27
CA ILE A 346 -4.62 15.41 10.61
C ILE A 346 -6.03 15.97 10.49
N VAL A 347 -6.99 15.27 11.09
CA VAL A 347 -8.39 15.73 11.16
C VAL A 347 -8.73 15.91 12.63
N THR A 348 -9.15 17.11 13.01
CA THR A 348 -9.58 17.45 14.37
C THR A 348 -11.00 17.97 14.38
N ASP A 349 -11.69 17.83 15.51
CA ASP A 349 -12.95 18.52 15.77
C ASP A 349 -12.74 19.97 16.24
N GLU A 350 -13.83 20.71 16.48
CA GLU A 350 -13.77 22.10 16.97
C GLU A 350 -13.12 22.26 18.36
N GLU A 351 -13.03 21.17 19.13
CA GLU A 351 -12.39 21.14 20.44
C GLU A 351 -10.89 20.78 20.34
N GLY A 352 -10.39 20.49 19.12
CA GLY A 352 -9.02 20.10 18.86
C GLY A 352 -8.74 18.62 19.12
N HIS A 353 -9.77 17.81 19.37
CA HIS A 353 -9.59 16.36 19.52
C HIS A 353 -9.41 15.70 18.16
N LEU A 354 -8.52 14.71 18.09
CA LEU A 354 -8.32 13.91 16.89
C LEU A 354 -9.61 13.18 16.51
N PHE A 355 -9.93 13.22 15.23
CA PHE A 355 -11.08 12.50 14.70
C PHE A 355 -10.84 10.99 14.77
N GLU A 356 -11.72 10.30 15.48
CA GLU A 356 -11.80 8.85 15.47
C GLU A 356 -12.99 8.38 14.65
N TYR A 357 -12.74 7.55 13.64
CA TYR A 357 -13.80 6.93 12.87
C TYR A 357 -14.52 5.87 13.70
N ASN A 358 -15.79 6.13 14.02
CA ASN A 358 -16.69 5.16 14.65
C ASN A 358 -17.78 4.72 13.64
N PRO A 359 -17.73 3.48 13.12
CA PRO A 359 -18.69 3.01 12.12
C PRO A 359 -20.11 2.73 12.66
N LYS A 360 -20.37 2.93 13.95
CA LYS A 360 -21.66 2.62 14.60
C LYS A 360 -22.69 3.73 14.52
#